data_AF-A0A7V4PBN5-F1
#
_entry.id   AF-A0A7V4PBN5-F1
#
_cell.length_a   1.000
_cell.length_b   1.000
_cell.length_c   1.000
_cell.angle_alpha   90.00
_cell.angle_beta   90.00
_cell.angle_gamma   90.00
#
_symmetry.space_group_name_H-M   'P 1'
#
loop_
_entity.id
_entity.type
_entity.pdbx_description
1 polymer ?
#
loop_
_entity_poly.entity_id
_entity_poly.type
_entity_poly.pdbx_seq_one_letter_code
_entity_poly.pdbx_strand_id
1 'polypeptide(L)'
;MPPTSAPDLDSLRRRAHELHAASRLTEAIQTQIALVNAAVQAGQVRAEDYHRLGVMLFANKDFQGAATAFSFVRQHEPDFHDVALNYGLCLILIDRPQEAVPELLRALAKRPDSLDALDGLAHAYGKLG
;
A
#
# COMPACT_ATOMS: atom_id res chain seq x y z
N MET A 1 -22.95 -19.88 24.81
CA MET A 1 -22.37 -19.96 23.45
C MET A 1 -20.95 -19.44 23.53
N PRO A 2 -19.92 -20.14 23.00
CA PRO A 2 -18.63 -19.49 22.89
C PRO A 2 -18.78 -18.32 21.91
N PRO A 3 -18.01 -17.23 22.06
CA PRO A 3 -18.04 -16.14 21.09
C PRO A 3 -17.64 -16.70 19.72
N THR A 4 -18.29 -16.24 18.66
CA THR A 4 -17.77 -16.36 17.29
C THR A 4 -16.40 -15.72 17.32
N SER A 5 -15.35 -16.51 17.51
CA SER A 5 -13.99 -16.02 17.68
C SER A 5 -13.65 -15.23 16.43
N ALA A 6 -13.35 -13.94 16.60
CA ALA A 6 -12.87 -13.09 15.52
C ALA A 6 -11.81 -13.87 14.71
N PRO A 7 -11.84 -13.79 13.37
CA PRO A 7 -10.92 -14.57 12.56
C PRO A 7 -9.50 -14.31 13.02
N ASP A 8 -8.74 -15.37 13.25
CA ASP A 8 -7.36 -15.28 13.73
C ASP A 8 -6.54 -14.45 12.73
N LEU A 9 -6.10 -13.27 13.15
CA LEU A 9 -5.38 -12.33 12.28
C LEU A 9 -4.09 -12.96 11.75
N ASP A 10 -3.44 -13.82 12.53
CA ASP A 10 -2.22 -14.48 12.10
C ASP A 10 -2.47 -15.58 11.06
N SER A 11 -3.61 -16.28 11.16
CA SER A 11 -4.06 -17.17 10.09
C SER A 11 -4.33 -16.40 8.79
N LEU A 12 -4.99 -15.24 8.87
CA LEU A 12 -5.30 -14.41 7.70
C LEU A 12 -4.03 -13.84 7.07
N ARG A 13 -3.06 -13.37 7.86
CA ARG A 13 -1.74 -12.91 7.39
C ARG A 13 -1.00 -14.01 6.61
N ARG A 14 -0.89 -15.19 7.21
CA ARG A 14 -0.24 -16.36 6.57
C ARG A 14 -0.94 -16.72 5.28
N ARG A 15 -2.28 -16.79 5.29
CA ARG A 15 -3.07 -17.14 4.11
C ARG A 15 -2.91 -16.14 2.98
N ALA A 16 -2.98 -14.83 3.26
CA ALA A 16 -2.79 -13.79 2.25
C ALA A 16 -1.38 -13.86 1.66
N HIS A 17 -0.36 -14.08 2.50
CA HIS A 17 1.02 -14.26 2.05
C HIS A 17 1.19 -15.47 1.12
N GLU A 18 0.65 -16.63 1.48
CA GLU A 18 0.69 -17.85 0.66
C GLU A 18 -0.03 -17.67 -0.68
N LEU A 19 -1.21 -17.05 -0.67
CA LEU A 19 -1.98 -16.78 -1.88
C LEU A 19 -1.23 -15.84 -2.81
N HIS A 20 -0.58 -14.81 -2.27
CA HIS A 20 0.23 -13.88 -3.05
C HIS A 20 1.46 -14.57 -3.64
N ALA A 21 2.17 -15.38 -2.85
CA ALA A 21 3.31 -16.18 -3.32
C ALA A 21 2.90 -17.22 -4.39
N ALA A 22 1.67 -17.72 -4.33
CA ALA A 22 1.10 -18.61 -5.34
C ALA A 22 0.52 -17.88 -6.56
N SER A 23 0.74 -16.57 -6.71
CA SER A 23 0.18 -15.72 -7.77
C SER A 23 -1.36 -15.70 -7.85
N ARG A 24 -2.05 -16.12 -6.78
CA ARG A 24 -3.52 -16.09 -6.67
C ARG A 24 -3.96 -14.70 -6.19
N LEU A 25 -3.65 -13.69 -6.99
CA LEU A 25 -3.70 -12.28 -6.61
C LEU A 25 -5.09 -11.83 -6.12
N THR A 26 -6.16 -12.22 -6.81
CA THR A 26 -7.53 -11.86 -6.42
C THR A 26 -7.87 -12.39 -5.02
N GLU A 27 -7.55 -13.64 -4.73
CA GLU A 27 -7.83 -14.25 -3.43
C GLU A 27 -6.93 -13.67 -2.34
N ALA A 28 -5.68 -13.37 -2.67
CA ALA A 28 -4.75 -12.71 -1.77
C ALA A 28 -5.30 -11.33 -1.34
N ILE A 29 -5.78 -10.54 -2.30
CA ILE A 29 -6.39 -9.23 -2.04
C ILE A 29 -7.63 -9.37 -1.17
N GLN A 30 -8.55 -10.29 -1.49
CA GLN A 30 -9.76 -10.49 -0.69
C GLN A 30 -9.42 -10.91 0.75
N THR A 31 -8.45 -11.81 0.91
CA THR A 31 -7.98 -12.23 2.24
C THR A 31 -7.33 -11.07 2.99
N GLN A 32 -6.53 -10.25 2.30
CA GLN A 32 -5.87 -9.08 2.89
C GLN A 32 -6.87 -7.99 3.28
N ILE A 33 -7.94 -7.78 2.51
CA ILE A 33 -9.05 -6.88 2.86
C ILE A 33 -9.78 -7.39 4.12
N ALA A 34 -10.07 -8.69 4.18
CA ALA A 34 -10.69 -9.29 5.36
C ALA A 34 -9.80 -9.12 6.61
N LEU A 35 -8.49 -9.29 6.45
CA LEU A 35 -7.50 -9.07 7.51
C LEU A 35 -7.51 -7.63 8.03
N VAL A 36 -7.38 -6.62 7.16
CA VAL A 36 -7.35 -5.23 7.63
C VAL A 36 -8.67 -4.85 8.30
N ASN A 37 -9.81 -5.31 7.78
CA ASN A 37 -11.11 -5.07 8.40
C ASN A 37 -11.21 -5.72 9.79
N ALA A 38 -10.79 -6.97 9.94
CA ALA A 38 -10.79 -7.65 11.23
C ALA A 38 -9.82 -6.99 12.22
N ALA A 39 -8.63 -6.57 11.75
CA ALA A 39 -7.64 -5.88 12.57
C ALA A 39 -8.16 -4.52 13.09
N VAL A 40 -8.91 -3.78 12.27
CA VAL A 40 -9.58 -2.54 12.69
C VAL A 40 -10.60 -2.82 13.79
N GLN A 41 -11.44 -3.85 13.64
CA GLN A 41 -12.44 -4.21 14.66
C GLN A 41 -11.80 -4.68 15.97
N ALA A 42 -10.65 -5.35 15.89
CA ALA A 42 -9.91 -5.83 17.06
C ALA A 42 -9.01 -4.76 17.71
N GLY A 43 -8.86 -3.57 17.10
CA GLY A 43 -7.91 -2.56 17.55
C GLY A 43 -6.44 -2.98 17.39
N GLN A 44 -6.15 -3.94 16.52
CA GLN A 44 -4.83 -4.54 16.29
C GLN A 44 -4.28 -4.16 14.91
N VAL A 45 -4.51 -2.92 14.50
CA VAL A 45 -4.10 -2.41 13.18
C VAL A 45 -2.58 -2.31 13.09
N ARG A 46 -2.01 -2.78 11.97
CA ARG A 46 -0.58 -2.69 11.67
C ARG A 46 -0.38 -2.01 10.32
N ALA A 47 0.57 -1.10 10.22
CA ALA A 47 0.94 -0.48 8.95
C ALA A 47 1.37 -1.52 7.89
N GLU A 48 2.09 -2.56 8.31
CA GLU A 48 2.50 -3.70 7.48
C GLU A 48 1.32 -4.34 6.72
N ASP A 49 0.16 -4.49 7.38
CA ASP A 49 -1.02 -5.13 6.77
C ASP A 49 -1.61 -4.24 5.67
N TYR A 50 -1.61 -2.91 5.86
CA TYR A 50 -2.03 -1.95 4.83
C TYR A 50 -0.99 -1.78 3.72
N HIS A 51 0.31 -1.82 4.04
CA HIS A 51 1.37 -1.78 3.04
C HIS A 51 1.26 -2.98 2.09
N ARG A 52 1.08 -4.19 2.62
CA ARG A 52 0.88 -5.40 1.82
C ARG A 52 -0.37 -5.31 0.96
N LEU A 53 -1.47 -4.79 1.50
CA LEU A 53 -2.68 -4.53 0.73
C LEU A 53 -2.40 -3.57 -0.44
N GLY A 54 -1.70 -2.47 -0.18
CA GLY A 54 -1.32 -1.49 -1.21
C GLY A 54 -0.50 -2.12 -2.33
N VAL A 55 0.50 -2.93 -1.99
CA VAL A 55 1.34 -3.64 -2.97
C VAL A 55 0.51 -4.60 -3.83
N MET A 56 -0.38 -5.39 -3.21
CA MET A 56 -1.24 -6.32 -3.95
C MET A 56 -2.23 -5.59 -4.86
N LEU A 57 -2.83 -4.49 -4.39
CA LEU A 57 -3.74 -3.67 -5.19
C LEU A 57 -3.02 -2.99 -6.36
N PHE A 58 -1.80 -2.51 -6.13
CA PHE A 58 -0.95 -1.94 -7.18
C PHE A 58 -0.64 -2.98 -8.26
N ALA A 59 -0.25 -4.20 -7.87
CA ALA A 59 -0.02 -5.31 -8.79
C ALA A 59 -1.29 -5.68 -9.59
N ASN A 60 -2.47 -5.51 -8.99
CA ASN A 60 -3.76 -5.72 -9.62
C ASN A 60 -4.24 -4.51 -10.46
N LYS A 61 -3.42 -3.46 -10.59
CA LYS A 61 -3.73 -2.19 -11.26
C LYS A 61 -4.90 -1.41 -10.63
N ASP A 62 -5.32 -1.76 -9.42
CA ASP A 62 -6.22 -0.94 -8.62
C ASP A 62 -5.42 0.16 -7.91
N PHE A 63 -5.01 1.16 -8.69
CA PHE A 63 -4.17 2.25 -8.20
C PHE A 63 -4.89 3.14 -7.19
N GLN A 64 -6.22 3.24 -7.27
CA GLN A 64 -7.03 4.02 -6.33
C GLN A 64 -7.09 3.33 -4.96
N GLY A 65 -7.34 2.02 -4.95
CA GLY A 65 -7.29 1.20 -3.74
C GLY A 65 -5.88 1.19 -3.13
N ALA A 66 -4.85 1.04 -3.97
CA ALA A 66 -3.46 1.08 -3.53
C ALA A 66 -3.08 2.42 -2.90
N ALA A 67 -3.45 3.55 -3.54
CA ALA A 67 -3.23 4.89 -3.00
C ALA A 67 -3.91 5.06 -1.63
N THR A 68 -5.11 4.51 -1.45
CA THR A 68 -5.82 4.56 -0.17
C THR A 68 -5.07 3.78 0.92
N ALA A 69 -4.60 2.57 0.60
CA ALA A 69 -3.84 1.75 1.54
C ALA A 69 -2.49 2.38 1.91
N PHE A 70 -1.75 2.91 0.93
CA PHE A 70 -0.49 3.59 1.20
C PHE A 70 -0.68 4.92 1.94
N SER A 71 -1.75 5.66 1.67
CA SER A 71 -2.11 6.87 2.43
C SER A 71 -2.33 6.56 3.91
N PHE A 72 -2.97 5.43 4.23
CA PHE A 72 -3.10 4.97 5.61
C PHE A 72 -1.73 4.75 6.25
N VAL A 73 -0.85 3.98 5.60
CA VAL A 73 0.49 3.73 6.12
C VAL A 73 1.26 5.03 6.34
N ARG A 74 1.21 5.95 5.37
CA ARG A 74 1.87 7.26 5.45
C ARG A 74 1.40 8.10 6.65
N GLN A 75 0.12 8.02 6.99
CA GLN A 75 -0.46 8.78 8.11
C GLN A 75 -0.10 8.19 9.47
N HIS A 76 0.00 6.86 9.57
CA HIS A 76 0.23 6.16 10.82
C HIS A 76 1.71 5.85 11.11
N GLU A 77 2.48 5.55 10.07
CA GLU A 77 3.91 5.28 10.13
C GLU A 77 4.64 6.02 8.99
N PRO A 78 4.87 7.33 9.14
CA PRO A 78 5.51 8.16 8.10
C PRO A 78 6.93 7.72 7.71
N ASP A 79 7.56 6.93 8.58
CA ASP A 79 8.91 6.39 8.38
C ASP A 79 8.95 5.01 7.74
N PHE A 80 7.79 4.39 7.51
CA PHE A 80 7.69 3.09 6.84
C PHE A 80 8.39 3.14 5.47
N HIS A 81 9.20 2.12 5.20
CA HIS A 81 10.05 2.07 4.02
C HIS A 81 9.22 1.98 2.73
N ASP A 82 9.71 2.57 1.64
CA ASP A 82 9.11 2.53 0.30
C ASP A 82 7.69 3.11 0.10
N VAL A 83 6.98 3.45 1.18
CA VAL A 83 5.59 3.94 1.08
C VAL A 83 5.49 5.27 0.34
N ALA A 84 6.42 6.20 0.56
CA ALA A 84 6.42 7.49 -0.14
C ALA A 84 6.58 7.32 -1.66
N LEU A 85 7.47 6.41 -2.09
CA LEU A 85 7.66 6.09 -3.50
C LEU A 85 6.40 5.44 -4.08
N ASN A 86 5.93 4.35 -3.47
CA ASN A 86 4.77 3.60 -3.95
C ASN A 86 3.50 4.46 -3.98
N TYR A 87 3.31 5.31 -2.98
CA TYR A 87 2.18 6.25 -2.93
C TYR A 87 2.27 7.30 -4.03
N GLY A 88 3.45 7.91 -4.21
CA GLY A 88 3.70 8.86 -5.30
C GLY A 88 3.44 8.27 -6.68
N LEU A 89 3.90 7.04 -6.93
CA LEU A 89 3.63 6.31 -8.18
C LEU A 89 2.14 6.05 -8.37
N CYS A 90 1.40 5.63 -7.32
CA CYS A 90 -0.05 5.48 -7.41
C CYS A 90 -0.73 6.80 -7.79
N LEU A 91 -0.33 7.91 -7.15
CA LEU A 91 -0.88 9.25 -7.40
C LEU A 91 -0.69 9.69 -8.85
N ILE A 92 0.46 9.41 -9.47
CA ILE A 92 0.68 9.66 -10.90
C ILE A 92 -0.31 8.86 -11.76
N LEU A 93 -0.49 7.56 -11.43
CA LEU A 93 -1.32 6.64 -12.21
C LEU A 93 -2.82 6.93 -12.10
N ILE A 94 -3.26 7.60 -11.03
CA ILE A 94 -4.64 8.09 -10.85
C ILE A 94 -4.79 9.57 -11.23
N ASP A 95 -3.85 10.11 -12.01
CA ASP A 95 -3.87 11.48 -12.54
C ASP A 95 -3.90 12.59 -11.49
N ARG A 96 -3.16 12.39 -10.39
CA ARG A 96 -2.94 13.36 -9.30
C ARG A 96 -1.45 13.73 -9.16
N PRO A 97 -0.79 14.21 -10.23
CA PRO A 97 0.64 14.49 -10.22
C PRO A 97 1.06 15.58 -9.22
N GLN A 98 0.19 16.57 -8.95
CA GLN A 98 0.44 17.63 -7.97
C GLN A 98 0.69 17.06 -6.57
N GLU A 99 -0.02 16.00 -6.20
CA GLU A 99 0.12 15.33 -4.91
C GLU A 99 1.25 14.30 -4.91
N ALA A 100 1.60 13.76 -6.07
CA ALA A 100 2.71 12.81 -6.21
C ALA A 100 4.08 13.44 -5.95
N VAL A 101 4.30 14.67 -6.44
CA VAL A 101 5.60 15.38 -6.32
C VAL A 101 6.14 15.41 -4.89
N PRO A 102 5.41 15.89 -3.87
CA PRO A 102 5.94 15.93 -2.50
C PRO A 102 6.28 14.54 -1.94
N GLU A 103 5.53 13.50 -2.32
CA GLU A 103 5.79 12.12 -1.87
C GLU A 103 7.04 11.54 -2.52
N LEU A 104 7.25 11.80 -3.82
CA LEU A 104 8.44 11.35 -4.54
C LEU A 104 9.70 12.12 -4.10
N LEU A 105 9.58 13.42 -3.80
CA LEU A 105 10.67 14.18 -3.17
C LEU A 105 11.05 13.62 -1.80
N ARG A 106 10.07 13.19 -0.99
CA ARG A 106 10.33 12.51 0.29
C ARG A 106 11.05 11.17 0.08
N ALA A 107 10.66 10.40 -0.93
CA ALA A 107 11.35 9.16 -1.28
C ALA A 107 12.81 9.43 -1.64
N LEU A 108 13.07 10.46 -2.45
CA LEU A 108 14.41 10.87 -2.86
C LEU A 108 15.24 11.41 -1.68
N ALA A 109 14.62 12.11 -0.73
CA ALA A 109 15.32 12.56 0.47
C ALA A 109 15.84 11.38 1.33
N LYS A 110 15.13 10.25 1.34
CA LYS A 110 15.56 9.02 2.02
C LYS A 110 16.58 8.22 1.20
N ARG A 111 16.43 8.18 -0.12
CA ARG A 111 17.34 7.51 -1.06
C ARG A 111 17.64 8.43 -2.24
N PRO A 112 18.68 9.27 -2.14
CA PRO A 112 19.01 10.28 -3.16
C PRO A 112 19.36 9.69 -4.54
N ASP A 113 19.70 8.41 -4.60
CA ASP A 113 20.07 7.65 -5.78
C ASP A 113 18.93 6.78 -6.35
N SER A 114 17.71 6.92 -5.81
CA SER A 114 16.55 6.15 -6.26
C SER A 114 16.11 6.57 -7.67
N LEU A 115 16.46 5.76 -8.67
CA LEU A 115 16.04 5.95 -10.05
C LEU A 115 14.51 5.96 -10.18
N ASP A 116 13.80 5.08 -9.48
CA ASP A 116 12.33 5.05 -9.49
C ASP A 116 11.70 6.36 -9.00
N ALA A 117 12.29 7.00 -7.98
CA ALA A 117 11.80 8.28 -7.48
C ALA A 117 12.08 9.42 -8.48
N LEU A 118 13.24 9.41 -9.14
CA LEU A 118 13.59 10.38 -10.18
C LEU A 118 12.70 10.23 -11.41
N ASP A 119 12.47 9.00 -11.88
CA ASP A 119 11.59 8.70 -13.00
C ASP A 119 10.14 9.08 -12.68
N GLY A 120 9.70 8.78 -11.45
CA GLY A 120 8.41 9.24 -10.93
C GLY A 120 8.29 10.76 -10.97
N LEU A 121 9.30 11.51 -10.51
CA LEU A 121 9.28 12.97 -10.55
C LEU A 121 9.25 13.50 -11.98
N ALA A 122 10.06 12.95 -12.88
CA ALA A 122 10.05 13.33 -14.29
C ALA A 122 8.67 13.13 -14.91
N HIS A 123 8.02 12.00 -14.64
CA HIS A 123 6.65 11.74 -15.10
C HIS A 123 5.64 12.72 -14.47
N ALA A 124 5.73 12.95 -13.16
CA ALA A 124 4.84 13.89 -12.47
C ALA A 124 4.96 15.30 -13.06
N TYR A 125 6.19 15.81 -13.24
CA TYR A 125 6.41 17.13 -13.85
C TYR A 125 5.99 17.18 -15.32
N GLY A 126 6.23 16.13 -16.11
CA GLY A 126 5.77 16.06 -17.49
C GLY A 126 4.24 16.12 -17.63
N LYS A 127 3.50 15.64 -16.63
CA LYS A 127 2.03 15.80 -16.56
C LYS A 127 1.60 17.21 -16.12
N LEU A 128 2.46 17.96 -15.44
CA LEU A 128 2.16 19.31 -14.92
C LEU A 128 2.46 20.42 -15.93
N GLY A 129 3.38 20.20 -16.88
CA GLY A 129 3.75 21.15 -17.93
C GLY A 129 5.19 21.62 -17.85
#